data_AF-A0A523NQF6-F1
#
_entry.id   AF-A0A523NQF6-F1
#
_cell.length_a   1.000
_cell.length_b   1.000
_cell.length_c   1.000
_cell.angle_alpha   90.00
_cell.angle_beta   90.00
_cell.angle_gamma   90.00
#
_symmetry.space_group_name_H-M   'P 1'
#
loop_
_entity.id
_entity.type
_entity.pdbx_description
1 polymer ?
#
loop_
_entity_poly.entity_id
_entity_poly.type
_entity_poly.pdbx_seq_one_letter_code
_entity_poly.pdbx_strand_id
1 'polypeptide(L)' 'MPDLITLTTDFGTDDPFAGIMKGVIRSIHPTVEIIDLTH' A
#
# COMPACT_ATOMS: atom_id res chain seq x y z
N MET A 1 -18.98 -1.59 1.51
CA MET A 1 -17.78 -0.89 1.00
C MET A 1 -16.60 -1.79 1.29
N PRO A 2 -15.60 -1.91 0.39
CA PRO A 2 -14.39 -2.66 0.72
C PRO A 2 -13.68 -2.00 1.90
N ASP A 3 -13.01 -2.79 2.72
CA ASP A 3 -12.10 -2.27 3.75
C ASP A 3 -10.99 -1.46 3.07
N LEU A 4 -10.64 -0.30 3.65
CA LEU A 4 -9.77 0.69 3.03
C LEU A 4 -8.57 1.01 3.93
N ILE A 5 -7.37 1.00 3.34
CA ILE A 5 -6.13 1.50 3.93
C ILE A 5 -5.60 2.64 3.07
N THR A 6 -5.40 3.82 3.68
CA THR A 6 -4.62 4.90 3.05
C THR A 6 -3.16 4.79 3.47
N LEU A 7 -2.22 4.90 2.53
CA LEU A 7 -0.79 4.73 2.78
C LEU A 7 -0.02 6.03 2.52
N THR A 8 0.77 6.44 3.50
CA THR A 8 1.76 7.52 3.37
C THR A 8 3.12 6.99 3.75
N THR A 9 4.11 7.21 2.89
CA THR A 9 5.51 6.82 3.13
C THR A 9 6.45 7.98 2.74
N ASP A 10 7.74 7.81 3.01
CA ASP A 10 8.84 8.67 2.58
C ASP A 10 9.81 7.95 1.60
N PHE A 11 9.37 6.84 0.99
CA PHE A 11 10.15 6.03 0.07
C PHE A 11 10.41 6.69 -1.29
N GLY A 12 9.63 7.71 -1.65
CA GLY A 12 9.54 8.18 -3.02
C GLY A 12 9.02 7.11 -3.99
N THR A 13 9.17 7.37 -5.29
CA THR A 13 8.67 6.48 -6.36
C THR A 13 9.77 5.79 -7.15
N ASP A 14 11.04 6.04 -6.81
CA ASP A 14 12.19 5.55 -7.57
C ASP A 14 12.56 4.10 -7.21
N ASP A 15 12.12 3.63 -6.03
CA ASP A 15 12.40 2.31 -5.47
C ASP A 15 11.13 1.49 -5.20
N PRO A 16 11.21 0.15 -5.13
CA PRO A 16 10.03 -0.72 -5.07
C PRO A 16 9.38 -0.84 -3.68
N PHE A 17 9.86 -0.11 -2.67
CA PHE A 17 9.47 -0.34 -1.27
C PHE A 17 7.97 -0.20 -1.03
N ALA A 18 7.32 0.83 -1.60
CA ALA A 18 5.87 0.99 -1.50
C ALA A 18 5.10 -0.20 -2.11
N GLY A 19 5.60 -0.76 -3.22
CA GLY A 19 5.04 -1.95 -3.85
C GLY A 19 5.18 -3.20 -2.98
N ILE A 20 6.34 -3.38 -2.34
CA ILE A 20 6.60 -4.50 -1.41
C ILE A 20 5.62 -4.44 -0.23
N MET A 21 5.44 -3.26 0.38
CA MET A 21 4.50 -3.07 1.48
C MET A 21 3.06 -3.44 1.08
N LYS A 22 2.60 -2.98 -0.08
CA LYS A 22 1.27 -3.35 -0.62
C LYS A 22 1.13 -4.85 -0.83
N GLY A 23 2.18 -5.52 -1.29
CA GLY A 23 2.22 -6.98 -1.45
C GLY A 23 2.04 -7.70 -0.11
N VAL A 24 2.78 -7.29 0.92
CA VAL A 24 2.65 -7.86 2.27
C VAL A 24 1.24 -7.61 2.83
N ILE A 25 0.73 -6.39 2.73
CA ILE A 25 -0.65 -6.06 3.15
C ILE A 25 -1.66 -6.97 2.47
N ARG A 26 -1.59 -7.15 1.15
CA ARG A 26 -2.52 -8.02 0.40
C ARG A 26 -2.33 -9.52 0.70
N SER A 27 -1.16 -9.95 1.16
CA SER A 27 -0.98 -11.34 1.62
C SER A 27 -1.75 -11.63 2.92
N ILE A 28 -1.94 -10.60 3.77
CA ILE A 28 -2.68 -10.70 5.03
C ILE A 28 -4.18 -10.42 4.82
N HIS A 29 -4.50 -9.40 4.02
CA HIS A 29 -5.87 -9.02 3.69
C HIS A 29 -6.05 -8.89 2.16
N PRO A 30 -6.42 -9.99 1.48
CA PRO A 30 -6.41 -10.04 0.01
C PRO A 30 -7.33 -9.04 -0.69
N THR A 31 -8.45 -8.70 -0.06
CA THR A 31 -9.52 -7.88 -0.64
C THR A 31 -9.46 -6.41 -0.25
N VAL A 32 -8.48 -5.98 0.56
CA VAL A 32 -8.39 -4.58 1.02
C VAL A 32 -8.07 -3.65 -0.16
N GLU A 33 -8.69 -2.49 -0.16
CA GLU A 33 -8.33 -1.38 -1.05
C GLU A 33 -7.18 -0.59 -0.43
N ILE A 34 -6.20 -0.23 -1.24
CA ILE A 34 -5.04 0.56 -0.79
C ILE A 34 -4.94 1.80 -1.68
N ILE A 35 -5.01 2.98 -1.07
CA ILE A 35 -4.86 4.28 -1.74
C ILE A 35 -3.63 4.97 -1.18
N ASP A 36 -2.71 5.35 -2.03
CA ASP A 36 -1.55 6.14 -1.61
C ASP A 36 -1.93 7.61 -1.52
N LEU A 37 -1.56 8.26 -0.42
CA LEU A 37 -1.67 9.71 -0.29
C LEU A 37 -0.43 10.38 -0.89
N THR A 38 0.76 9.90 -0.50
CA THR A 38 2.05 10.26 -1.08
C THR A 38 3.07 9.19 -0.73
N HIS A 39 4.11 9.09 -1.55
CA HIS A 39 5.29 8.27 -1.29
C HIS A 39 6.54 9.12 -1.11
#